data_AF-A0A7C2GBM2-F1
#
_entry.id   AF-A0A7C2GBM2-F1
#
_cell.length_a   1.000
_cell.length_b   1.000
_cell.length_c   1.000
_cell.angle_alpha   90.00
_cell.angle_beta   90.00
_cell.angle_gamma   90.00
#
_symmetry.space_group_name_H-M   'P 1'
#
loop_
_entity.id
_entity.type
_entity.pdbx_description
1 polymer ?
#
loop_
_entity_poly.entity_id
_entity_poly.type
_entity_poly.pdbx_seq_one_letter_code
_entity_poly.pdbx_strand_id
1 'polypeptide(L)'
;MNCLKSSDLYAYLENELSSEDRLKCEDHLKNCPNCQRRLAERQSFLESIKNLPDLELPSDFAERVMASLPETRIRTRGLIFLAGGIYLLFALMVTGLIFGRQGALFDFCLTSFRYLFNLTTDLSRLIINLLQVGFALFKALKILFATWGRLISGFLPVSNLFFVTLIFLIILTGSLAWFLQRPGRFSQGVTTMKTLPSNKKFKIITLIITLLILTGLGRSAWFSSQHPDQPGFQREIIVAKGESQKNVVALNSRVVVEGQVRENVVAFDGEVLVSGEVGKSVVCFGSRVVIKSTAVISGDLVVLGGSLEKEPGCSIGQDTVFIPTGAKFTREVFLKGIFFQLGTIILALKLISLFFSLLLTIFVAGIFPRQVYFAAGKIRTDFWPILGIGFLAILIYAGLIMLSALLMFVIIGIPLLFLLLMAGIVLKIFGGTAISYFFGESILRALGVKKMPSIIWTAVIGLILVAFLGLIPVAGLIFSLVISLASFGVALRTRFGTLDNWFSRH
;
A
#
# COMPACT_ATOMS: atom_id res chain seq x y z
N MET A 1 -28.31 40.40 25.34
CA MET A 1 -29.23 39.90 24.28
C MET A 1 -28.39 39.55 23.07
N ASN A 2 -28.61 38.39 22.45
CA ASN A 2 -27.87 38.01 21.25
C ASN A 2 -28.34 38.84 20.05
N CYS A 3 -27.41 39.30 19.23
CA CYS A 3 -27.72 40.02 17.99
C CYS A 3 -28.47 39.10 17.00
N LEU A 4 -29.31 39.71 16.16
CA LEU A 4 -29.97 39.02 15.05
C LEU A 4 -28.95 38.39 14.08
N LYS A 5 -29.30 37.23 13.53
CA LYS A 5 -28.52 36.56 12.48
C LYS A 5 -28.57 37.39 11.19
N SER A 6 -27.56 37.23 10.34
CA SER A 6 -27.51 37.93 9.05
C SER A 6 -28.68 37.56 8.15
N SER A 7 -29.11 36.30 8.14
CA SER A 7 -30.28 35.80 7.39
C SER A 7 -31.55 36.59 7.71
N ASP A 8 -31.80 36.82 9.00
CA ASP A 8 -33.04 37.41 9.48
C ASP A 8 -33.09 38.91 9.15
N LEU A 9 -31.93 39.58 9.12
CA LEU A 9 -31.80 40.96 8.62
C LEU A 9 -32.08 41.08 7.12
N TYR A 10 -31.65 40.12 6.29
CA TYR A 10 -31.95 40.13 4.85
C TYR A 10 -33.43 39.86 4.60
N ALA A 11 -34.00 38.84 5.27
CA ALA A 11 -35.43 38.54 5.18
C ALA A 11 -36.31 39.73 5.63
N TYR A 12 -35.84 40.53 6.59
CA TYR A 12 -36.50 41.79 6.96
C TYR A 12 -36.45 42.85 5.85
N LEU A 13 -35.28 43.03 5.22
CA LEU A 13 -35.09 44.02 4.14
C LEU A 13 -35.85 43.65 2.85
N GLU A 14 -36.00 42.35 2.58
CA GLU A 14 -36.69 41.82 1.41
C GLU A 14 -38.19 41.58 1.65
N ASN A 15 -38.70 41.92 2.85
CA ASN A 15 -40.09 41.70 3.28
C ASN A 15 -40.55 40.22 3.25
N GLU A 16 -39.63 39.28 3.45
CA GLU A 16 -39.91 37.83 3.43
C GLU A 16 -40.21 37.24 4.82
N LEU A 17 -40.13 38.04 5.89
CA LEU A 17 -40.46 37.60 7.25
C LEU A 17 -41.97 37.44 7.45
N SER A 18 -42.33 36.43 8.26
CA SER A 18 -43.69 36.28 8.79
C SER A 18 -44.08 37.50 9.64
N SER A 19 -45.38 37.80 9.75
CA SER A 19 -45.88 38.92 10.56
C SER A 19 -45.45 38.84 12.04
N GLU A 20 -45.34 37.63 12.59
CA GLU A 20 -44.88 37.40 13.95
C GLU A 20 -43.37 37.66 14.11
N ASP A 21 -42.55 37.19 13.17
CA ASP A 21 -41.09 37.33 13.24
C ASP A 21 -40.62 38.75 12.91
N ARG A 22 -41.39 39.47 12.09
CA ARG A 22 -41.16 40.88 11.82
C ARG A 22 -41.30 41.73 13.07
N LEU A 23 -42.35 41.51 13.88
CA LEU A 23 -42.56 42.23 15.14
C LEU A 23 -41.42 41.97 16.15
N LYS A 24 -40.93 40.72 16.23
CA LYS A 24 -39.77 40.37 17.07
C LYS A 24 -38.49 41.06 16.59
N CYS A 25 -38.29 41.14 15.28
CA CYS A 25 -37.15 41.85 14.69
C CYS A 25 -37.22 43.36 14.96
N GLU A 26 -38.39 43.99 14.79
CA GLU A 26 -38.60 45.42 15.05
C GLU A 26 -38.39 45.78 16.52
N ASP A 27 -38.88 44.95 17.46
CA ASP A 27 -38.67 45.15 18.90
C ASP A 27 -37.19 45.00 19.28
N HIS A 28 -36.47 44.05 18.68
CA HIS A 28 -35.03 43.91 18.87
C HIS A 28 -34.24 45.09 18.27
N LEU A 29 -34.63 45.58 17.10
CA LEU A 29 -34.00 46.72 16.43
C LEU A 29 -34.15 48.02 17.23
N LYS A 30 -35.24 48.21 17.99
CA LYS A 30 -35.39 49.38 18.89
C LYS A 30 -34.37 49.38 20.03
N ASN A 31 -33.99 48.20 20.51
CA ASN A 31 -33.18 48.04 21.73
C ASN A 31 -31.69 47.73 21.47
N CYS A 32 -31.29 47.46 20.22
CA CYS A 32 -29.92 47.04 19.88
C CYS A 32 -29.24 47.97 18.84
N PRO A 33 -28.30 48.85 19.26
CA PRO A 33 -27.63 49.79 18.35
C PRO A 33 -26.70 49.11 17.34
N ASN A 34 -26.16 47.92 17.66
CA ASN A 34 -25.28 47.18 16.76
C ASN A 34 -26.06 46.59 15.56
N CYS A 35 -27.26 46.07 15.81
CA CYS A 35 -28.15 45.59 14.75
C CYS A 35 -28.67 46.72 13.86
N GLN A 36 -28.95 47.91 14.42
CA GLN A 36 -29.30 49.09 13.63
C GLN A 36 -28.18 49.49 12.66
N ARG A 37 -26.93 49.55 13.13
CA ARG A 37 -25.77 49.86 12.28
C ARG A 37 -25.61 48.88 11.12
N ARG A 38 -25.71 47.58 11.43
CA ARG A 38 -25.63 46.49 10.44
C ARG A 38 -26.78 46.50 9.42
N LEU A 39 -27.93 47.05 9.78
CA LEU A 39 -29.07 47.21 8.88
C LEU A 39 -28.87 48.43 7.97
N ALA A 40 -28.42 49.56 8.51
CA ALA A 40 -28.11 50.77 7.76
C ALA A 40 -27.02 50.55 6.70
N GLU A 41 -25.93 49.86 7.05
CA GLU A 41 -24.86 49.50 6.10
C GLU A 41 -25.38 48.66 4.91
N ARG A 42 -26.32 47.75 5.17
CA ARG A 42 -26.93 46.92 4.12
C ARG A 42 -27.89 47.71 3.25
N GLN A 43 -28.70 48.58 3.84
CA GLN A 43 -29.58 49.47 3.09
C GLN A 43 -28.80 50.37 2.14
N SER A 44 -27.70 50.99 2.61
CA SER A 44 -26.85 51.82 1.74
C SER A 44 -26.24 51.03 0.58
N PHE A 45 -25.89 49.76 0.81
CA PHE A 45 -25.37 48.90 -0.25
C PHE A 45 -26.45 48.53 -1.28
N LEU A 46 -27.65 48.16 -0.83
CA LEU A 46 -28.77 47.86 -1.72
C LEU A 46 -29.23 49.09 -2.52
N GLU A 47 -29.21 50.26 -1.89
CA GLU A 47 -29.51 51.53 -2.54
C GLU A 47 -28.43 51.89 -3.57
N SER A 48 -27.15 51.65 -3.25
CA SER A 48 -26.06 51.78 -4.22
C SER A 48 -26.27 50.84 -5.41
N ILE A 49 -26.71 49.59 -5.18
CA ILE A 49 -27.01 48.62 -6.24
C ILE A 49 -28.17 49.08 -7.12
N LYS A 50 -29.27 49.55 -6.51
CA LYS A 50 -30.46 50.02 -7.25
C LYS A 50 -30.17 51.28 -8.06
N ASN A 51 -29.22 52.10 -7.61
CA ASN A 51 -28.79 53.31 -8.27
C ASN A 51 -27.61 53.07 -9.23
N LEU A 52 -27.26 51.81 -9.55
CA LEU A 52 -26.34 51.59 -10.66
C LEU A 52 -26.96 52.18 -11.93
N PRO A 53 -26.20 52.97 -12.72
CA PRO A 53 -26.67 53.40 -14.01
C PRO A 53 -26.96 52.16 -14.87
N ASP A 54 -28.08 52.18 -15.58
CA ASP A 54 -28.41 51.13 -16.55
C ASP A 54 -27.27 51.06 -17.56
N LEU A 55 -26.53 49.95 -17.50
CA LEU A 55 -25.37 49.74 -18.33
C LEU A 55 -25.87 49.37 -19.73
N GLU A 56 -26.04 50.36 -20.59
CA GLU A 56 -26.29 50.11 -22.02
C GLU A 56 -25.06 49.43 -22.62
N LEU A 57 -25.14 48.10 -22.70
CA LEU A 57 -24.08 47.28 -23.26
C LEU A 57 -23.97 47.59 -24.77
N PRO A 58 -22.79 48.01 -25.26
CA PRO A 58 -22.56 48.15 -26.69
C PRO A 58 -22.85 46.82 -27.41
N SER A 59 -23.43 46.86 -28.61
CA SER A 59 -23.75 45.65 -29.39
C SER A 59 -22.55 44.74 -29.61
N ASP A 60 -21.34 45.31 -29.70
CA ASP A 60 -20.06 44.59 -29.86
C ASP A 60 -19.39 44.20 -28.54
N PHE A 61 -20.05 44.34 -27.39
CA PHE A 61 -19.46 43.96 -26.09
C PHE A 61 -19.18 42.47 -26.02
N ALA A 62 -20.15 41.64 -26.41
CA ALA A 62 -19.98 40.19 -26.46
C ALA A 62 -18.82 39.80 -27.39
N GLU A 63 -18.71 40.45 -28.54
CA GLU A 63 -17.67 40.17 -29.53
C GLU A 63 -16.28 40.55 -29.02
N ARG A 64 -16.13 41.72 -28.39
CA ARG A 64 -14.86 42.15 -27.76
C ARG A 64 -14.44 41.30 -26.58
N VAL A 65 -15.40 40.86 -25.76
CA VAL A 65 -15.14 39.96 -24.64
C VAL A 65 -14.70 38.60 -25.16
N MET A 66 -15.41 38.05 -26.15
CA MET A 66 -15.06 36.77 -26.77
C MET A 66 -13.70 36.82 -27.49
N ALA A 67 -13.36 37.95 -28.11
CA ALA A 67 -12.05 38.17 -28.73
C ALA A 67 -10.91 38.35 -27.71
N SER A 68 -11.22 38.79 -26.48
CA SER A 68 -10.24 38.97 -25.41
C SER A 68 -10.01 37.71 -24.57
N LEU A 69 -10.83 36.66 -24.75
CA LEU A 69 -10.61 35.38 -24.10
C LEU A 69 -9.40 34.68 -24.73
N PRO A 70 -8.43 34.20 -23.94
CA PRO A 70 -7.32 33.42 -24.47
C PRO A 70 -7.86 32.13 -25.08
N GLU A 71 -7.70 31.97 -26.40
CA GLU A 71 -8.09 30.74 -27.10
C GLU A 71 -7.40 29.53 -26.45
N THR A 72 -8.16 28.65 -25.79
CA THR A 72 -7.68 27.32 -25.41
C THR A 72 -7.59 26.46 -26.67
N ARG A 73 -6.58 26.69 -27.51
CA ARG A 73 -6.26 25.78 -28.61
C ARG A 73 -5.75 24.47 -28.05
N ILE A 74 -6.65 23.51 -27.86
CA ILE A 74 -6.27 22.10 -27.87
C ILE A 74 -5.71 21.84 -29.27
N ARG A 75 -4.39 21.71 -29.36
CA ARG A 75 -3.67 21.49 -30.62
C ARG A 75 -3.89 20.05 -31.07
N THR A 76 -5.09 19.78 -31.59
CA THR A 76 -5.57 18.49 -32.11
C THR A 76 -4.73 17.91 -33.24
N ARG A 77 -3.88 18.72 -33.88
CA ARG A 77 -2.93 18.25 -34.91
C ARG A 77 -2.04 17.12 -34.39
N GLY A 78 -1.54 17.17 -33.15
CA GLY A 78 -0.68 16.11 -32.60
C GLY A 78 -1.41 14.78 -32.38
N LEU A 79 -2.68 14.83 -31.98
CA LEU A 79 -3.51 13.64 -31.78
C LEU A 79 -3.92 13.01 -33.11
N ILE A 80 -4.17 13.84 -34.14
CA ILE A 80 -4.44 13.40 -35.51
C ILE A 80 -3.18 12.82 -36.16
N PHE A 81 -1.98 13.37 -35.88
CA PHE A 81 -0.71 12.78 -36.34
C PHE A 81 -0.41 11.44 -35.65
N LEU A 82 -0.75 11.28 -34.35
CA LEU A 82 -0.59 10.01 -33.64
C LEU A 82 -1.61 8.95 -34.10
N ALA A 83 -2.88 9.32 -34.26
CA ALA A 83 -3.91 8.43 -34.80
C ALA A 83 -3.64 8.08 -36.27
N GLY A 84 -3.16 9.05 -37.07
CA GLY A 84 -2.73 8.87 -38.45
C GLY A 84 -1.49 7.99 -38.57
N GLY A 85 -0.51 8.10 -37.65
CA GLY A 85 0.66 7.22 -37.62
C GLY A 85 0.31 5.77 -37.28
N ILE A 86 -0.65 5.55 -36.37
CA ILE A 86 -1.16 4.21 -36.04
C ILE A 86 -1.95 3.63 -37.22
N TYR A 87 -2.78 4.43 -37.88
CA TYR A 87 -3.52 4.01 -39.08
C TYR A 87 -2.60 3.73 -40.28
N LEU A 88 -1.52 4.52 -40.46
CA LEU A 88 -0.51 4.32 -41.50
C LEU A 88 0.27 3.02 -41.28
N LEU A 89 0.67 2.73 -40.03
CA LEU A 89 1.34 1.48 -39.68
C LEU A 89 0.41 0.27 -39.89
N PHE A 90 -0.86 0.39 -39.54
CA PHE A 90 -1.86 -0.65 -39.78
C PHE A 90 -2.12 -0.86 -41.28
N ALA A 91 -2.23 0.23 -42.06
CA ALA A 91 -2.42 0.19 -43.50
C ALA A 91 -1.20 -0.38 -44.25
N LEU A 92 0.02 -0.06 -43.82
CA LEU A 92 1.26 -0.66 -44.35
C LEU A 92 1.35 -2.16 -44.03
N MET A 93 0.90 -2.57 -42.84
CA MET A 93 0.83 -3.98 -42.44
C MET A 93 -0.18 -4.76 -43.28
N VAL A 94 -1.36 -4.19 -43.53
CA VAL A 94 -2.42 -4.81 -44.36
C VAL A 94 -2.02 -4.82 -45.84
N THR A 95 -1.43 -3.74 -46.35
CA THR A 95 -0.92 -3.68 -47.74
C THR A 95 0.23 -4.66 -47.97
N GLY A 96 1.10 -4.85 -46.97
CA GLY A 96 2.16 -5.87 -47.00
C GLY A 96 1.67 -7.32 -46.92
N LEU A 97 0.48 -7.54 -46.35
CA LEU A 97 -0.19 -8.85 -46.35
C LEU A 97 -0.94 -9.13 -47.67
N ILE A 98 -1.46 -8.10 -48.33
CA ILE A 98 -2.15 -8.21 -49.63
C ILE A 98 -1.16 -8.35 -50.78
N PHE A 99 -0.03 -7.62 -50.76
CA PHE A 99 1.07 -7.78 -51.71
C PHE A 99 2.01 -8.91 -51.29
N GLY A 100 1.47 -10.12 -51.20
CA GLY A 100 2.29 -11.31 -51.08
C GLY A 100 3.04 -11.62 -52.37
N ARG A 101 4.37 -11.85 -52.24
CA ARG A 101 5.12 -12.99 -52.82
C ARG A 101 6.44 -12.69 -53.56
N GLN A 102 6.97 -11.46 -53.61
CA GLN A 102 8.35 -11.27 -54.12
C GLN A 102 9.09 -10.11 -53.42
N GLY A 103 9.78 -10.38 -52.31
CA GLY A 103 10.73 -9.42 -51.74
C GLY A 103 11.26 -9.78 -50.35
N ALA A 104 12.53 -9.45 -50.09
CA ALA A 104 13.26 -9.70 -48.85
C ALA A 104 12.62 -9.13 -47.56
N LEU A 105 11.66 -8.21 -47.70
CA LEU A 105 10.87 -7.67 -46.60
C LEU A 105 9.88 -8.70 -46.01
N PHE A 106 9.47 -9.70 -46.79
CA PHE A 106 8.59 -10.77 -46.31
C PHE A 106 9.31 -11.70 -45.32
N ASP A 107 10.56 -12.07 -45.61
CA ASP A 107 11.40 -12.87 -44.70
C ASP A 107 11.75 -12.09 -43.42
N PHE A 108 11.99 -10.78 -43.52
CA PHE A 108 12.23 -9.94 -42.34
C PHE A 108 10.98 -9.82 -41.45
N CYS A 109 9.80 -9.64 -42.05
CA CYS A 109 8.52 -9.63 -41.32
C CYS A 109 8.18 -11.00 -40.71
N LEU A 110 8.39 -12.10 -41.43
CA LEU A 110 8.19 -13.45 -40.91
C LEU A 110 9.16 -13.79 -39.79
N THR A 111 10.42 -13.36 -39.89
CA THR A 111 11.42 -13.57 -38.84
C THR A 111 11.08 -12.76 -37.59
N SER A 112 10.66 -11.51 -37.75
CA SER A 112 10.21 -10.65 -36.66
C SER A 112 8.93 -11.20 -36.00
N PHE A 113 8.00 -11.71 -36.80
CA PHE A 113 6.78 -12.37 -36.30
C PHE A 113 7.10 -13.68 -35.58
N ARG A 114 8.01 -14.51 -36.10
CA ARG A 114 8.49 -15.73 -35.42
C ARG A 114 9.18 -15.39 -34.10
N TYR A 115 9.93 -14.29 -34.05
CA TYR A 115 10.58 -13.85 -32.82
C TYR A 115 9.55 -13.37 -31.79
N LEU A 116 8.55 -12.59 -32.19
CA LEU A 116 7.42 -12.18 -31.33
C LEU A 116 6.56 -13.36 -30.88
N PHE A 117 6.29 -14.32 -31.75
CA PHE A 117 5.50 -15.50 -31.43
C PHE A 117 6.26 -16.44 -30.50
N ASN A 118 7.55 -16.66 -30.74
CA ASN A 118 8.42 -17.43 -29.84
C ASN A 118 8.56 -16.73 -28.47
N LEU A 119 8.67 -15.39 -28.45
CA LEU A 119 8.64 -14.61 -27.22
C LEU A 119 7.32 -14.81 -26.46
N THR A 120 6.19 -14.88 -27.18
CA THR A 120 4.86 -15.11 -26.60
C THR A 120 4.72 -16.54 -26.05
N THR A 121 5.29 -17.55 -26.72
CA THR A 121 5.31 -18.93 -26.22
C THR A 121 6.30 -19.15 -25.07
N ASP A 122 7.43 -18.43 -25.05
CA ASP A 122 8.37 -18.46 -23.93
C ASP A 122 7.80 -17.71 -22.73
N LEU A 123 7.09 -16.59 -22.95
CA LEU A 123 6.29 -15.91 -21.93
C LEU A 123 5.17 -16.81 -21.40
N SER A 124 4.48 -17.57 -22.25
CA SER A 124 3.42 -18.46 -21.78
C SER A 124 3.97 -19.62 -20.95
N ARG A 125 5.12 -20.20 -21.32
CA ARG A 125 5.84 -21.18 -20.49
C ARG A 125 6.33 -20.58 -19.17
N LEU A 126 6.83 -19.35 -19.20
CA LEU A 126 7.29 -18.65 -17.99
C LEU A 126 6.10 -18.33 -17.07
N ILE A 127 4.95 -17.91 -17.61
CA ILE A 127 3.70 -17.71 -16.86
C ILE A 127 3.21 -19.03 -16.27
N ILE A 128 3.22 -20.12 -17.03
CA ILE A 128 2.84 -21.47 -16.53
C ILE A 128 3.77 -21.91 -15.41
N ASN A 129 5.08 -21.72 -15.56
CA ASN A 129 6.06 -22.04 -14.52
C ASN A 129 5.91 -21.12 -13.29
N LEU A 130 5.59 -19.83 -13.48
CA LEU A 130 5.30 -18.91 -12.38
C LEU A 130 4.01 -19.31 -11.64
N LEU A 131 3.00 -19.76 -12.38
CA LEU A 131 1.75 -20.28 -11.82
C LEU A 131 1.99 -21.59 -11.07
N GLN A 132 2.85 -22.48 -11.57
CA GLN A 132 3.25 -23.71 -10.89
C GLN A 132 4.05 -23.42 -9.62
N VAL A 133 4.98 -22.46 -9.65
CA VAL A 133 5.71 -22.00 -8.46
C VAL A 133 4.74 -21.36 -7.46
N GLY A 134 3.79 -20.55 -7.94
CA GLY A 134 2.72 -19.98 -7.11
C GLY A 134 1.82 -21.06 -6.48
N PHE A 135 1.48 -22.11 -7.22
CA PHE A 135 0.69 -23.24 -6.73
C PHE A 135 1.50 -24.12 -5.75
N ALA A 136 2.80 -24.31 -5.98
CA ALA A 136 3.71 -24.97 -5.06
C ALA A 136 3.89 -24.17 -3.77
N LEU A 137 4.03 -22.85 -3.86
CA LEU A 137 4.01 -21.92 -2.73
C LEU A 137 2.68 -21.98 -1.98
N PHE A 138 1.56 -22.00 -2.69
CA PHE A 138 0.24 -22.13 -2.07
C PHE A 138 0.07 -23.46 -1.35
N LYS A 139 0.57 -24.56 -1.92
CA LYS A 139 0.57 -25.89 -1.30
C LYS A 139 1.49 -25.93 -0.08
N ALA A 140 2.68 -25.32 -0.16
CA ALA A 140 3.60 -25.17 0.96
C ALA A 140 2.98 -24.30 2.06
N LEU A 141 2.32 -23.19 1.70
CA LEU A 141 1.63 -22.29 2.62
C LEU A 141 0.45 -23.00 3.29
N LYS A 142 -0.32 -23.82 2.56
CA LYS A 142 -1.39 -24.66 3.11
C LYS A 142 -0.85 -25.68 4.11
N ILE A 143 0.30 -26.31 3.81
CA ILE A 143 0.99 -27.20 4.76
C ILE A 143 1.44 -26.41 5.98
N LEU A 144 2.04 -25.23 5.77
CA LEU A 144 2.53 -24.37 6.84
C LEU A 144 1.39 -23.89 7.75
N PHE A 145 0.25 -23.48 7.19
CA PHE A 145 -0.98 -23.15 7.93
C PHE A 145 -1.62 -24.36 8.60
N ALA A 146 -1.56 -25.55 8.01
CA ALA A 146 -2.06 -26.77 8.64
C ALA A 146 -1.16 -27.20 9.82
N THR A 147 0.15 -27.02 9.70
CA THR A 147 1.13 -27.29 10.76
C THR A 147 1.03 -26.24 11.87
N TRP A 148 0.90 -24.96 11.52
CA TRP A 148 0.62 -23.88 12.47
C TRP A 148 -0.74 -24.03 13.13
N GLY A 149 -1.77 -24.46 12.40
CA GLY A 149 -3.09 -24.76 12.94
C GLY A 149 -3.04 -25.89 13.98
N ARG A 150 -2.25 -26.93 13.72
CA ARG A 150 -1.98 -28.02 14.69
C ARG A 150 -1.16 -27.55 15.89
N LEU A 151 -0.17 -26.68 15.67
CA LEU A 151 0.65 -26.07 16.73
C LEU A 151 -0.19 -25.16 17.62
N ILE A 152 -1.04 -24.32 17.02
CA ILE A 152 -1.96 -23.42 17.73
C ILE A 152 -3.04 -24.23 18.45
N SER A 153 -3.60 -25.28 17.85
CA SER A 153 -4.56 -26.15 18.54
C SER A 153 -3.93 -26.96 19.67
N GLY A 154 -2.60 -27.18 19.63
CA GLY A 154 -1.83 -27.78 20.72
C GLY A 154 -1.49 -26.79 21.84
N PHE A 155 -1.36 -25.50 21.51
CA PHE A 155 -1.04 -24.43 22.48
C PHE A 155 -2.27 -23.74 23.09
N LEU A 156 -3.39 -23.73 22.36
CA LEU A 156 -4.61 -23.04 22.74
C LEU A 156 -5.81 -23.95 22.44
N PRO A 157 -6.40 -24.62 23.45
CA PRO A 157 -7.64 -25.36 23.27
C PRO A 157 -8.74 -24.41 22.78
N VAL A 158 -9.73 -24.95 22.07
CA VAL A 158 -10.79 -24.21 21.34
C VAL A 158 -11.53 -23.16 22.20
N SER A 159 -11.54 -23.33 23.53
CA SER A 159 -12.06 -22.37 24.50
C SER A 159 -11.31 -21.03 24.52
N ASN A 160 -10.04 -20.97 24.12
CA ASN A 160 -9.20 -19.77 24.16
C ASN A 160 -9.19 -18.99 22.83
N LEU A 161 -9.63 -19.59 21.72
CA LEU A 161 -9.76 -18.91 20.43
C LEU A 161 -10.78 -17.76 20.51
N PHE A 162 -11.86 -17.96 21.27
CA PHE A 162 -12.84 -16.91 21.58
C PHE A 162 -12.21 -15.73 22.33
N PHE A 163 -11.27 -16.00 23.24
CA PHE A 163 -10.58 -14.94 23.99
C PHE A 163 -9.58 -14.18 23.13
N VAL A 164 -8.87 -14.85 22.23
CA VAL A 164 -7.94 -14.17 21.30
C VAL A 164 -8.70 -13.28 20.32
N THR A 165 -9.83 -13.77 19.76
CA THR A 165 -10.67 -12.94 18.89
C THR A 165 -11.31 -11.78 19.63
N LEU A 166 -11.71 -11.97 20.90
CA LEU A 166 -12.21 -10.91 21.77
C LEU A 166 -11.13 -9.85 22.07
N ILE A 167 -9.91 -10.27 22.38
CA ILE A 167 -8.76 -9.36 22.62
C ILE A 167 -8.47 -8.54 21.35
N PHE A 168 -8.48 -9.18 20.18
CA PHE A 168 -8.25 -8.49 18.91
C PHE A 168 -9.36 -7.47 18.60
N LEU A 169 -10.61 -7.84 18.88
CA LEU A 169 -11.77 -6.94 18.73
C LEU A 169 -11.69 -5.75 19.69
N ILE A 170 -11.23 -5.98 20.93
CA ILE A 170 -11.02 -4.93 21.95
C ILE A 170 -9.89 -3.98 21.51
N ILE A 171 -8.79 -4.49 20.96
CA ILE A 171 -7.68 -3.67 20.44
C ILE A 171 -8.14 -2.83 19.24
N LEU A 172 -8.93 -3.43 18.34
CA LEU A 172 -9.45 -2.76 17.15
C LEU A 172 -10.44 -1.65 17.51
N THR A 173 -11.39 -1.94 18.41
CA THR A 173 -12.37 -0.96 18.91
C THR A 173 -11.70 0.12 19.77
N GLY A 174 -10.69 -0.23 20.57
CA GLY A 174 -9.89 0.74 21.33
C GLY A 174 -9.09 1.68 20.43
N SER A 175 -8.49 1.16 19.34
CA SER A 175 -7.79 1.98 18.35
C SER A 175 -8.74 2.88 17.57
N LEU A 176 -9.93 2.38 17.23
CA LEU A 176 -10.97 3.16 16.55
C LEU A 176 -11.52 4.26 17.47
N ALA A 177 -11.76 3.96 18.75
CA ALA A 177 -12.20 4.93 19.74
C ALA A 177 -11.13 5.99 20.01
N TRP A 178 -9.86 5.60 20.11
CA TRP A 178 -8.74 6.54 20.23
C TRP A 178 -8.61 7.44 18.99
N PHE A 179 -8.85 6.89 17.79
CA PHE A 179 -8.84 7.64 16.54
C PHE A 179 -10.01 8.63 16.45
N LEU A 180 -11.21 8.23 16.86
CA LEU A 180 -12.41 9.07 16.92
C LEU A 180 -12.32 10.14 18.03
N GLN A 181 -11.58 9.87 19.10
CA GLN A 181 -11.37 10.79 20.22
C GLN A 181 -10.16 11.71 20.07
N ARG A 182 -9.40 11.61 18.96
CA ARG A 182 -8.37 12.63 18.68
C ARG A 182 -9.07 13.98 18.52
N PRO A 183 -8.80 14.98 19.38
CA PRO A 183 -9.36 16.29 19.18
C PRO A 183 -8.83 16.82 17.86
N GLY A 184 -9.73 16.93 16.87
CA GLY A 184 -9.45 17.69 15.67
C GLY A 184 -9.01 19.07 16.11
N ARG A 185 -7.81 19.50 15.72
CA ARG A 185 -7.40 20.90 15.79
C ARG A 185 -8.28 21.67 14.80
N PHE A 186 -9.52 21.94 15.19
CA PHE A 186 -10.30 23.01 14.61
C PHE A 186 -9.91 24.30 15.32
N SER A 187 -9.62 25.32 14.50
CA SER A 187 -9.17 26.63 14.93
C SER A 187 -10.16 27.27 15.89
N GLN A 188 -9.60 27.99 16.86
CA GLN A 188 -10.32 28.72 17.90
C GLN A 188 -11.34 29.72 17.33
N GLY A 189 -12.47 29.85 18.02
CA GLY A 189 -13.49 30.86 17.73
C GLY A 189 -14.69 30.82 18.68
N VAL A 190 -14.48 31.32 19.90
CA VAL A 190 -15.47 31.92 20.84
C VAL A 190 -16.53 31.01 21.51
N THR A 191 -16.63 31.24 22.82
CA THR A 191 -17.27 30.52 23.93
C THR A 191 -18.78 30.72 24.15
N THR A 192 -19.36 29.74 24.87
CA THR A 192 -20.55 29.73 25.80
C THR A 192 -21.75 28.93 25.26
N MET A 193 -22.43 28.01 25.96
CA MET A 193 -22.37 27.47 27.32
C MET A 193 -23.18 26.15 27.30
N LYS A 194 -22.69 25.05 27.90
CA LYS A 194 -23.47 24.15 28.79
C LYS A 194 -22.59 23.02 29.31
N THR A 195 -22.47 23.02 30.63
CA THR A 195 -21.75 22.08 31.47
C THR A 195 -22.27 20.64 31.31
N LEU A 196 -21.40 19.71 30.92
CA LEU A 196 -21.55 18.28 31.21
C LEU A 196 -20.32 17.78 31.99
N PRO A 197 -20.50 16.87 32.97
CA PRO A 197 -19.53 16.64 34.03
C PRO A 197 -18.33 15.82 33.55
N SER A 198 -17.14 16.42 33.70
CA SER A 198 -15.83 15.83 33.98
C SER A 198 -15.60 14.36 33.57
N ASN A 199 -14.86 14.21 32.46
CA ASN A 199 -14.18 13.03 31.90
C ASN A 199 -13.32 12.18 32.88
N LYS A 200 -13.31 12.48 34.18
CA LYS A 200 -12.58 11.69 35.18
C LYS A 200 -13.27 10.37 35.51
N LYS A 201 -14.62 10.34 35.57
CA LYS A 201 -15.36 9.10 35.90
C LYS A 201 -15.17 8.02 34.84
N PHE A 202 -15.14 8.38 33.55
CA PHE A 202 -14.99 7.41 32.45
C PHE A 202 -13.57 6.85 32.36
N LYS A 203 -12.53 7.68 32.60
CA LYS A 203 -11.13 7.23 32.70
C LYS A 203 -10.88 6.31 33.90
N ILE A 204 -11.54 6.58 35.03
CA ILE A 204 -11.44 5.72 36.23
C ILE A 204 -12.11 4.37 35.98
N ILE A 205 -13.28 4.34 35.31
CA ILE A 205 -13.98 3.08 34.98
C ILE A 205 -13.15 2.23 34.01
N THR A 206 -12.52 2.83 32.99
CA THR A 206 -11.64 2.08 32.06
C THR A 206 -10.39 1.56 32.76
N LEU A 207 -9.80 2.33 33.69
CA LEU A 207 -8.63 1.90 34.46
C LEU A 207 -8.97 0.78 35.46
N ILE A 208 -10.14 0.83 36.10
CA ILE A 208 -10.64 -0.23 37.00
C ILE A 208 -10.91 -1.53 36.23
N ILE A 209 -11.54 -1.47 35.06
CA ILE A 209 -11.80 -2.65 34.22
C ILE A 209 -10.47 -3.26 33.74
N THR A 210 -9.49 -2.42 33.37
CA THR A 210 -8.16 -2.89 32.93
C THR A 210 -7.41 -3.54 34.10
N LEU A 211 -7.50 -2.99 35.31
CA LEU A 211 -6.88 -3.54 36.51
C LEU A 211 -7.55 -4.86 36.95
N LEU A 212 -8.88 -4.96 36.86
CA LEU A 212 -9.64 -6.18 37.17
C LEU A 212 -9.28 -7.33 36.23
N ILE A 213 -9.08 -7.03 34.93
CA ILE A 213 -8.64 -8.00 33.92
C ILE A 213 -7.19 -8.43 34.18
N LEU A 214 -6.30 -7.52 34.59
CA LEU A 214 -4.92 -7.84 34.97
C LEU A 214 -4.84 -8.70 36.24
N THR A 215 -5.69 -8.46 37.24
CA THR A 215 -5.76 -9.31 38.44
C THR A 215 -6.43 -10.66 38.19
N GLY A 216 -7.33 -10.74 37.21
CA GLY A 216 -7.94 -12.01 36.76
C GLY A 216 -6.96 -12.92 36.00
N LEU A 217 -5.95 -12.34 35.35
CA LEU A 217 -4.86 -13.06 34.66
C LEU A 217 -3.81 -13.65 35.63
N GLY A 218 -3.78 -13.21 36.89
CA GLY A 218 -2.77 -13.62 37.88
C GLY A 218 -3.03 -14.96 38.58
N ARG A 219 -4.18 -15.60 38.37
CA ARG A 219 -4.58 -16.83 39.10
C ARG A 219 -4.35 -18.16 38.37
N SER A 220 -3.95 -18.15 37.10
CA SER A 220 -3.75 -19.38 36.31
C SER A 220 -2.29 -19.83 36.17
N ALA A 221 -1.33 -19.18 36.84
CA ALA A 221 0.09 -19.50 36.75
C ALA A 221 0.62 -20.53 37.77
N TRP A 222 -0.25 -21.19 38.54
CA TRP A 222 0.13 -22.25 39.49
C TRP A 222 -0.61 -23.55 39.18
N PHE A 223 -0.20 -24.23 38.12
CA PHE A 223 -0.43 -25.66 37.99
C PHE A 223 0.90 -26.32 37.66
N SER A 224 1.53 -26.90 38.69
CA SER A 224 2.64 -27.81 38.56
C SER A 224 2.13 -29.12 37.94
N SER A 225 2.43 -29.36 36.68
CA SER A 225 2.27 -30.67 36.05
C SER A 225 3.63 -31.26 35.75
N GLN A 226 4.11 -32.08 36.69
CA GLN A 226 5.13 -33.10 36.44
C GLN A 226 4.58 -34.11 35.44
N HIS A 227 5.03 -34.03 34.18
CA HIS A 227 4.94 -35.12 33.21
C HIS A 227 6.31 -35.29 32.51
N PRO A 228 6.86 -36.51 32.36
CA PRO A 228 8.27 -36.70 31.99
C PRO A 228 8.60 -36.58 30.50
N ASP A 229 7.68 -36.16 29.63
CA ASP A 229 7.82 -36.31 28.17
C ASP A 229 7.94 -34.99 27.38
N GLN A 230 8.57 -33.95 27.94
CA GLN A 230 8.81 -32.69 27.22
C GLN A 230 10.30 -32.45 26.90
N PRO A 231 10.62 -31.95 25.69
CA PRO A 231 11.99 -31.59 25.31
C PRO A 231 12.51 -30.49 26.24
N GLY A 232 13.50 -30.84 27.05
CA GLY A 232 14.13 -29.92 27.98
C GLY A 232 14.86 -28.80 27.24
N PHE A 233 14.62 -27.56 27.66
CA PHE A 233 15.52 -26.43 27.42
C PHE A 233 16.82 -26.65 28.24
N GLN A 234 17.61 -27.65 27.84
CA GLN A 234 18.96 -27.86 28.38
C GLN A 234 19.97 -27.20 27.43
N ARG A 235 21.01 -26.58 27.99
CA ARG A 235 22.13 -26.00 27.22
C ARG A 235 22.85 -27.05 26.35
N GLU A 236 22.71 -28.33 26.69
CA GLU A 236 23.29 -29.46 25.98
C GLU A 236 22.30 -30.63 26.04
N ILE A 237 22.02 -31.27 24.90
CA ILE A 237 21.16 -32.45 24.77
C ILE A 237 22.04 -33.59 24.26
N ILE A 238 22.24 -34.61 25.09
CA ILE A 238 23.05 -35.79 24.77
C ILE A 238 22.12 -36.99 24.69
N VAL A 239 22.09 -37.66 23.54
CA VAL A 239 21.45 -38.97 23.38
C VAL A 239 22.56 -40.01 23.47
N ALA A 240 22.70 -40.64 24.63
CA ALA A 240 23.80 -41.55 24.92
C ALA A 240 23.66 -42.90 24.17
N LYS A 241 24.76 -43.65 24.07
CA LYS A 241 24.72 -45.00 23.48
C LYS A 241 23.76 -45.92 24.25
N GLY A 242 22.80 -46.51 23.53
CA GLY A 242 21.74 -47.36 24.11
C GLY A 242 20.46 -46.61 24.48
N GLU A 243 20.47 -45.28 24.40
CA GLU A 243 19.27 -44.45 24.56
C GLU A 243 18.57 -44.27 23.20
N SER A 244 17.25 -44.38 23.20
CA SER A 244 16.43 -44.16 22.01
C SER A 244 15.42 -43.05 22.26
N GLN A 245 15.55 -41.94 21.53
CA GLN A 245 14.60 -40.83 21.57
C GLN A 245 13.78 -40.76 20.30
N LYS A 246 12.52 -40.30 20.43
CA LYS A 246 11.61 -40.20 19.29
C LYS A 246 11.96 -39.02 18.39
N ASN A 247 12.01 -37.81 18.94
CA ASN A 247 12.38 -36.58 18.23
C ASN A 247 13.29 -35.73 19.11
N VAL A 248 14.28 -35.08 18.51
CA VAL A 248 15.15 -34.13 19.20
C VAL A 248 14.95 -32.76 18.58
N VAL A 249 14.51 -31.79 19.38
CA VAL A 249 14.37 -30.39 18.96
C VAL A 249 15.22 -29.53 19.88
N ALA A 250 16.14 -28.78 19.29
CA ALA A 250 17.16 -28.02 19.98
C ALA A 250 17.18 -26.57 19.48
N LEU A 251 17.24 -25.62 20.41
CA LEU A 251 17.29 -24.18 20.16
C LEU A 251 18.46 -23.60 20.94
N ASN A 252 19.47 -23.06 20.25
CA ASN A 252 20.65 -22.47 20.87
C ASN A 252 21.39 -23.41 21.84
N SER A 253 21.48 -24.69 21.48
CA SER A 253 22.05 -25.74 22.33
C SER A 253 22.97 -26.65 21.52
N ARG A 254 23.85 -27.34 22.25
CA ARG A 254 24.71 -28.39 21.67
C ARG A 254 23.97 -29.72 21.68
N VAL A 255 23.87 -30.37 20.53
CA VAL A 255 23.20 -31.66 20.36
C VAL A 255 24.24 -32.72 20.03
N VAL A 256 24.37 -33.72 20.88
CA VAL A 256 25.27 -34.87 20.66
C VAL A 256 24.44 -36.14 20.55
N VAL A 257 24.44 -36.75 19.37
CA VAL A 257 23.68 -37.98 19.09
C VAL A 257 24.65 -39.16 18.96
N GLU A 258 24.76 -39.97 20.01
CA GLU A 258 25.54 -41.22 19.99
C GLU A 258 24.65 -42.48 19.95
N GLY A 259 23.42 -42.38 20.46
CA GLY A 259 22.40 -43.44 20.44
C GLY A 259 21.55 -43.45 19.17
N GLN A 260 20.25 -43.71 19.32
CA GLN A 260 19.31 -43.83 18.20
C GLN A 260 18.18 -42.80 18.27
N VAL A 261 18.02 -41.98 17.24
CA VAL A 261 16.86 -41.08 17.08
C VAL A 261 15.92 -41.67 16.04
N ARG A 262 14.70 -42.07 16.45
CA ARG A 262 13.78 -42.80 15.57
C ARG A 262 13.19 -41.96 14.44
N GLU A 263 12.98 -40.66 14.68
CA GLU A 263 12.42 -39.75 13.70
C GLU A 263 13.43 -38.66 13.33
N ASN A 264 13.19 -37.40 13.74
CA ASN A 264 13.92 -36.24 13.23
C ASN A 264 14.78 -35.58 14.31
N VAL A 265 15.90 -35.01 13.87
CA VAL A 265 16.71 -34.07 14.65
C VAL A 265 16.56 -32.69 14.02
N VAL A 266 16.03 -31.74 14.78
CA VAL A 266 15.86 -30.35 14.34
C VAL A 266 16.65 -29.43 15.27
N ALA A 267 17.63 -28.70 14.73
CA ALA A 267 18.45 -27.80 15.51
C ALA A 267 18.48 -26.39 14.90
N PHE A 268 18.25 -25.39 15.74
CA PHE A 268 18.33 -23.98 15.39
C PHE A 268 19.49 -23.33 16.14
N ASP A 269 20.43 -22.75 15.40
CA ASP A 269 21.51 -21.89 15.88
C ASP A 269 22.35 -22.52 17.00
N GLY A 270 23.03 -23.63 16.72
CA GLY A 270 23.84 -24.36 17.71
C GLY A 270 24.92 -25.24 17.11
N GLU A 271 25.39 -26.24 17.86
CA GLU A 271 26.32 -27.26 17.36
C GLU A 271 25.65 -28.63 17.40
N VAL A 272 25.71 -29.36 16.28
CA VAL A 272 25.12 -30.70 16.15
C VAL A 272 26.22 -31.68 15.77
N LEU A 273 26.47 -32.64 16.64
CA LEU A 273 27.41 -33.73 16.43
C LEU A 273 26.64 -35.05 16.35
N VAL A 274 26.66 -35.68 15.18
CA VAL A 274 25.98 -36.96 14.96
C VAL A 274 27.01 -38.06 14.79
N SER A 275 26.94 -39.07 15.67
CA SER A 275 27.77 -40.28 15.63
C SER A 275 26.95 -41.57 15.60
N GLY A 276 25.67 -41.51 16.01
CA GLY A 276 24.73 -42.63 16.02
C GLY A 276 23.79 -42.68 14.81
N GLU A 277 22.62 -43.28 14.98
CA GLU A 277 21.65 -43.50 13.92
C GLU A 277 20.45 -42.54 14.01
N VAL A 278 20.06 -41.95 12.88
CA VAL A 278 18.87 -41.10 12.73
C VAL A 278 17.94 -41.73 11.69
N GLY A 279 16.75 -42.16 12.12
CA GLY A 279 15.82 -42.93 11.28
C GLY A 279 15.10 -42.11 10.21
N LYS A 280 15.05 -40.78 10.31
CA LYS A 280 14.53 -39.89 9.24
C LYS A 280 15.56 -38.81 8.91
N SER A 281 15.21 -37.54 9.07
CA SER A 281 15.98 -36.43 8.54
C SER A 281 16.61 -35.59 9.65
N VAL A 282 17.78 -35.04 9.35
CA VAL A 282 18.48 -34.06 10.19
C VAL A 282 18.33 -32.69 9.53
N VAL A 283 17.65 -31.76 10.21
CA VAL A 283 17.39 -30.41 9.70
C VAL A 283 18.02 -29.39 10.63
N CYS A 284 19.04 -28.70 10.14
CA CYS A 284 19.78 -27.71 10.92
C CYS A 284 19.69 -26.34 10.26
N PHE A 285 19.42 -25.31 11.08
CA PHE A 285 19.37 -23.91 10.64
C PHE A 285 20.42 -23.09 11.37
N GLY A 286 21.40 -22.53 10.65
CA GLY A 286 22.43 -21.67 11.24
C GLY A 286 23.45 -22.39 12.13
N SER A 287 23.46 -23.72 12.13
CA SER A 287 24.24 -24.53 13.08
C SER A 287 25.56 -25.03 12.50
N ARG A 288 26.54 -25.30 13.36
CA ARG A 288 27.72 -26.10 13.00
C ARG A 288 27.36 -27.58 13.09
N VAL A 289 27.34 -28.27 11.95
CA VAL A 289 26.97 -29.67 11.86
C VAL A 289 28.21 -30.51 11.53
N VAL A 290 28.52 -31.46 12.40
CA VAL A 290 29.63 -32.42 12.22
C VAL A 290 29.04 -33.83 12.19
N ILE A 291 29.19 -34.49 11.05
CA ILE A 291 28.74 -35.88 10.86
C ILE A 291 29.96 -36.79 10.94
N LYS A 292 30.02 -37.61 11.99
CA LYS A 292 31.10 -38.58 12.23
C LYS A 292 30.99 -39.79 11.32
N SER A 293 32.10 -40.49 11.09
CA SER A 293 32.17 -41.67 10.22
C SER A 293 31.22 -42.81 10.60
N THR A 294 30.82 -42.93 11.86
CA THR A 294 29.88 -43.97 12.35
C THR A 294 28.41 -43.60 12.19
N ALA A 295 28.11 -42.38 11.73
CA ALA A 295 26.74 -41.89 11.65
C ALA A 295 25.98 -42.49 10.46
N VAL A 296 24.74 -42.90 10.72
CA VAL A 296 23.80 -43.41 9.71
C VAL A 296 22.54 -42.56 9.75
N ILE A 297 22.26 -41.86 8.67
CA ILE A 297 21.05 -41.04 8.52
C ILE A 297 20.21 -41.68 7.42
N SER A 298 19.05 -42.26 7.76
CA SER A 298 18.24 -42.98 6.78
C SER A 298 17.50 -42.04 5.81
N GLY A 299 17.25 -40.78 6.19
CA GLY A 299 16.59 -39.76 5.38
C GLY A 299 17.53 -38.68 4.87
N ASP A 300 17.02 -37.44 4.79
CA ASP A 300 17.73 -36.28 4.25
C ASP A 300 18.57 -35.55 5.30
N LEU A 301 19.71 -35.01 4.86
CA LEU A 301 20.52 -34.06 5.64
C LEU A 301 20.35 -32.66 5.04
N VAL A 302 19.63 -31.79 5.76
CA VAL A 302 19.37 -30.41 5.32
C VAL A 302 20.05 -29.45 6.28
N VAL A 303 21.02 -28.69 5.79
CA VAL A 303 21.76 -27.70 6.57
C VAL A 303 21.64 -26.34 5.89
N LEU A 304 20.87 -25.46 6.52
CA LEU A 304 20.48 -24.14 6.02
C LEU A 304 21.19 -23.05 6.84
N GLY A 305 22.33 -22.57 6.33
CA GLY A 305 23.21 -21.68 7.08
C GLY A 305 24.08 -22.40 8.11
N GLY A 306 25.26 -21.84 8.39
CA GLY A 306 26.28 -22.48 9.24
C GLY A 306 27.36 -23.23 8.44
N SER A 307 27.97 -24.25 9.05
CA SER A 307 29.05 -25.06 8.46
C SER A 307 28.72 -26.54 8.56
N LEU A 308 28.95 -27.28 7.48
CA LEU A 308 28.80 -28.73 7.43
C LEU A 308 30.17 -29.38 7.23
N GLU A 309 30.59 -30.21 8.19
CA GLU A 309 31.78 -31.05 8.10
C GLU A 309 31.36 -32.52 8.10
N LYS A 310 31.74 -33.25 7.05
CA LYS A 310 31.37 -34.66 6.85
C LYS A 310 32.64 -35.50 6.89
N GLU A 311 32.74 -36.42 7.85
CA GLU A 311 33.85 -37.37 7.89
C GLU A 311 33.63 -38.53 6.90
N PRO A 312 34.69 -39.04 6.25
CA PRO A 312 34.59 -40.17 5.35
C PRO A 312 34.14 -41.43 6.11
N GLY A 313 33.06 -42.07 5.64
CA GLY A 313 32.48 -43.28 6.23
C GLY A 313 31.00 -43.18 6.61
N CYS A 314 30.44 -41.97 6.72
CA CYS A 314 29.03 -41.80 7.06
C CYS A 314 28.08 -42.11 5.90
N SER A 315 26.97 -42.77 6.22
CA SER A 315 25.94 -43.18 5.27
C SER A 315 24.73 -42.25 5.41
N ILE A 316 24.34 -41.62 4.31
CA ILE A 316 23.15 -40.76 4.21
C ILE A 316 22.26 -41.42 3.15
N GLY A 317 21.06 -41.81 3.54
CA GLY A 317 20.16 -42.62 2.72
C GLY A 317 19.54 -41.87 1.55
N GLN A 318 19.37 -40.55 1.66
CA GLN A 318 18.80 -39.71 0.61
C GLN A 318 19.73 -38.51 0.30
N ASP A 319 19.19 -37.30 0.16
CA ASP A 319 19.93 -36.14 -0.34
C ASP A 319 20.60 -35.34 0.77
N THR A 320 21.75 -34.73 0.43
CA THR A 320 22.42 -33.73 1.28
C THR A 320 22.22 -32.36 0.67
N VAL A 321 21.37 -31.53 1.29
CA VAL A 321 21.09 -30.15 0.85
C VAL A 321 21.80 -29.20 1.80
N PHE A 322 22.96 -28.68 1.36
CA PHE A 322 23.71 -27.66 2.07
C PHE A 322 23.58 -26.30 1.39
N ILE A 323 22.94 -25.32 2.07
CA ILE A 323 22.84 -23.94 1.59
C ILE A 323 23.70 -23.06 2.51
N PRO A 324 24.92 -22.68 2.09
CA PRO A 324 25.76 -21.79 2.88
C PRO A 324 25.09 -20.41 2.97
N THR A 325 24.83 -19.94 4.19
CA THR A 325 24.28 -18.61 4.44
C THR A 325 25.33 -17.76 5.15
N GLY A 326 25.75 -16.65 4.53
CA GLY A 326 26.75 -15.73 5.07
C GLY A 326 27.30 -14.76 4.01
N ALA A 327 28.21 -13.86 4.41
CA ALA A 327 28.80 -12.83 3.55
C ALA A 327 29.48 -13.37 2.27
N LYS A 328 29.86 -14.65 2.27
CA LYS A 328 30.41 -15.37 1.09
C LYS A 328 29.32 -15.69 0.05
N PHE A 329 28.10 -16.07 0.47
CA PHE A 329 26.97 -16.30 -0.44
C PHE A 329 26.55 -14.99 -1.13
N THR A 330 26.44 -13.89 -0.38
CA THR A 330 26.14 -12.58 -0.97
C THR A 330 27.21 -12.14 -1.96
N ARG A 331 28.49 -12.38 -1.67
CA ARG A 331 29.59 -11.99 -2.56
C ARG A 331 29.69 -12.88 -3.81
N GLU A 332 29.51 -14.20 -3.69
CA GLU A 332 29.49 -15.10 -4.85
C GLU A 332 28.26 -14.93 -5.72
N VAL A 333 27.06 -14.73 -5.15
CA VAL A 333 25.83 -14.44 -5.90
C VAL A 333 25.91 -13.08 -6.61
N PHE A 334 26.55 -12.09 -5.97
CA PHE A 334 26.79 -10.77 -6.55
C PHE A 334 27.85 -10.79 -7.67
N LEU A 335 28.92 -11.58 -7.54
CA LEU A 335 30.00 -11.67 -8.52
C LEU A 335 29.74 -12.67 -9.67
N LYS A 336 28.98 -13.76 -9.46
CA LYS A 336 28.69 -14.80 -10.49
C LYS A 336 27.54 -14.45 -11.45
N GLY A 337 27.14 -13.18 -11.58
CA GLY A 337 26.36 -12.74 -12.75
C GLY A 337 24.85 -13.01 -12.74
N ILE A 338 24.27 -13.55 -11.66
CA ILE A 338 22.80 -13.68 -11.52
C ILE A 338 22.14 -12.29 -11.56
N PHE A 339 22.81 -11.25 -11.05
CA PHE A 339 22.36 -9.86 -11.14
C PHE A 339 22.33 -9.32 -12.58
N PHE A 340 23.15 -9.83 -13.50
CA PHE A 340 23.17 -9.34 -14.88
C PHE A 340 21.98 -9.90 -15.68
N GLN A 341 21.65 -11.18 -15.49
CA GLN A 341 20.48 -11.81 -16.10
C GLN A 341 19.15 -11.39 -15.44
N LEU A 342 19.08 -11.27 -14.12
CA LEU A 342 17.90 -10.72 -13.46
C LEU A 342 17.80 -9.20 -13.67
N GLY A 343 18.92 -8.50 -13.78
CA GLY A 343 18.96 -7.07 -14.06
C GLY A 343 18.34 -6.70 -15.39
N THR A 344 18.60 -7.48 -16.45
CA THR A 344 17.96 -7.28 -17.77
C THR A 344 16.46 -7.55 -17.71
N ILE A 345 16.01 -8.57 -16.98
CA ILE A 345 14.58 -8.86 -16.80
C ILE A 345 13.89 -7.76 -15.97
N ILE A 346 14.50 -7.34 -14.86
CA ILE A 346 13.99 -6.26 -14.01
C ILE A 346 13.92 -4.95 -14.80
N LEU A 347 14.96 -4.64 -15.58
CA LEU A 347 15.01 -3.47 -16.45
C LEU A 347 13.90 -3.54 -17.51
N ALA A 348 13.72 -4.68 -18.18
CA ALA A 348 12.65 -4.88 -19.16
C ALA A 348 11.25 -4.70 -18.53
N LEU A 349 10.99 -5.29 -17.36
CA LEU A 349 9.74 -5.09 -16.62
C LEU A 349 9.54 -3.63 -16.20
N LYS A 350 10.61 -2.92 -15.83
CA LYS A 350 10.56 -1.50 -15.49
C LYS A 350 10.25 -0.63 -16.71
N LEU A 351 10.82 -0.93 -17.88
CA LEU A 351 10.52 -0.25 -19.15
C LEU A 351 9.07 -0.47 -19.57
N ILE A 352 8.57 -1.69 -19.46
CA ILE A 352 7.16 -2.00 -19.72
C ILE A 352 6.25 -1.21 -18.76
N SER A 353 6.56 -1.24 -17.46
CA SER A 353 5.83 -0.45 -16.45
C SER A 353 5.89 1.06 -16.73
N LEU A 354 7.02 1.58 -17.23
CA LEU A 354 7.17 2.98 -17.62
C LEU A 354 6.26 3.33 -18.79
N PHE A 355 6.21 2.50 -19.83
CA PHE A 355 5.35 2.70 -20.99
C PHE A 355 3.86 2.78 -20.60
N PHE A 356 3.38 1.83 -19.81
CA PHE A 356 2.00 1.86 -19.30
C PHE A 356 1.73 3.05 -18.39
N SER A 357 2.66 3.38 -17.49
CA SER A 357 2.52 4.55 -16.62
C SER A 357 2.51 5.87 -17.40
N LEU A 358 3.26 5.96 -18.50
CA LEU A 358 3.27 7.12 -19.39
C LEU A 358 1.91 7.29 -20.07
N LEU A 359 1.38 6.20 -20.65
CA LEU A 359 0.06 6.20 -21.29
C LEU A 359 -1.04 6.63 -20.32
N LEU A 360 -1.05 6.04 -19.11
CA LEU A 360 -2.02 6.36 -18.06
C LEU A 360 -1.86 7.79 -17.54
N THR A 361 -0.63 8.28 -17.40
CA THR A 361 -0.36 9.66 -16.97
C THR A 361 -0.88 10.67 -17.97
N ILE A 362 -0.66 10.43 -19.27
CA ILE A 362 -1.19 11.28 -20.34
C ILE A 362 -2.73 11.24 -20.34
N PHE A 363 -3.32 10.05 -20.17
CA PHE A 363 -4.77 9.87 -20.11
C PHE A 363 -5.39 10.65 -18.94
N VAL A 364 -4.88 10.49 -17.72
CA VAL A 364 -5.40 11.16 -16.53
C VAL A 364 -5.15 12.66 -16.56
N ALA A 365 -3.95 13.10 -16.94
CA ALA A 365 -3.64 14.53 -17.06
C ALA A 365 -4.43 15.21 -18.19
N GLY A 366 -4.82 14.45 -19.23
CA GLY A 366 -5.64 14.94 -20.33
C GLY A 366 -7.12 15.07 -19.97
N ILE A 367 -7.70 14.07 -19.29
CA ILE A 367 -9.12 14.07 -18.91
C ILE A 367 -9.38 14.94 -17.67
N PHE A 368 -8.48 14.91 -16.69
CA PHE A 368 -8.66 15.58 -15.39
C PHE A 368 -7.52 16.57 -15.07
N PRO A 369 -7.21 17.55 -15.95
CA PRO A 369 -6.06 18.45 -15.78
C PRO A 369 -6.15 19.31 -14.51
N ARG A 370 -7.35 19.83 -14.20
CA ARG A 370 -7.58 20.72 -13.05
C ARG A 370 -7.40 19.99 -11.72
N GLN A 371 -7.89 18.76 -11.64
CA GLN A 371 -7.81 17.90 -10.47
C GLN A 371 -6.37 17.51 -10.16
N VAL A 372 -5.60 17.15 -11.19
CA VAL A 372 -4.17 16.83 -11.06
C VAL A 372 -3.37 18.05 -10.58
N TYR A 373 -3.62 19.23 -11.16
CA TYR A 373 -2.98 20.48 -10.75
C TYR A 373 -3.24 20.82 -9.27
N PHE A 374 -4.51 20.80 -8.86
CA PHE A 374 -4.89 21.09 -7.47
C PHE A 374 -4.30 20.08 -6.49
N ALA A 375 -4.37 18.79 -6.83
CA ALA A 375 -3.84 17.72 -6.00
C ALA A 375 -2.31 17.85 -5.80
N ALA A 376 -1.59 18.22 -6.87
CA ALA A 376 -0.14 18.46 -6.81
C ALA A 376 0.23 19.69 -5.96
N GLY A 377 -0.56 20.76 -6.01
CA GLY A 377 -0.35 21.96 -5.19
C GLY A 377 -0.42 21.68 -3.69
N LYS A 378 -1.28 20.75 -3.27
CA LYS A 378 -1.40 20.30 -1.87
C LYS A 378 -0.19 19.51 -1.37
N ILE A 379 0.62 18.93 -2.25
CA ILE A 379 1.83 18.17 -1.86
C ILE A 379 2.85 19.07 -1.15
N ARG A 380 3.02 20.33 -1.59
CA ARG A 380 3.98 21.27 -0.97
C ARG A 380 3.56 21.74 0.42
N THR A 381 2.26 21.95 0.62
CA THR A 381 1.72 22.53 1.85
C THR A 381 1.52 21.48 2.93
N ASP A 382 1.08 20.27 2.54
CA ASP A 382 0.65 19.22 3.45
C ASP A 382 1.45 17.91 3.30
N PHE A 383 2.75 17.98 3.00
CA PHE A 383 3.58 16.79 2.71
C PHE A 383 3.50 15.69 3.78
N TRP A 384 3.74 16.05 5.05
CA TRP A 384 3.73 15.12 6.18
C TRP A 384 2.36 14.47 6.41
N PRO A 385 1.25 15.24 6.46
CA PRO A 385 -0.09 14.65 6.51
C PRO A 385 -0.44 13.75 5.32
N ILE A 386 0.01 14.08 4.11
CA ILE A 386 -0.21 13.27 2.90
C ILE A 386 0.44 11.90 3.06
N LEU A 387 1.71 11.85 3.48
CA LEU A 387 2.40 10.59 3.73
C LEU A 387 1.73 9.77 4.84
N GLY A 388 1.31 10.41 5.93
CA GLY A 388 0.63 9.73 7.05
C GLY A 388 -0.70 9.10 6.62
N ILE A 389 -1.52 9.83 5.84
CA ILE A 389 -2.77 9.31 5.28
C ILE A 389 -2.48 8.17 4.29
N GLY A 390 -1.44 8.30 3.47
CA GLY A 390 -1.01 7.27 2.54
C GLY A 390 -0.60 5.96 3.22
N PHE A 391 0.19 6.04 4.29
CA PHE A 391 0.58 4.88 5.08
C PHE A 391 -0.64 4.19 5.72
N LEU A 392 -1.53 4.97 6.37
CA LEU A 392 -2.75 4.44 6.96
C LEU A 392 -3.66 3.80 5.91
N ALA A 393 -3.79 4.43 4.74
CA ALA A 393 -4.58 3.91 3.63
C ALA A 393 -4.03 2.58 3.10
N ILE A 394 -2.72 2.44 2.95
CA ILE A 394 -2.10 1.18 2.52
C ILE A 394 -2.32 0.08 3.56
N LEU A 395 -2.20 0.39 4.86
CA LEU A 395 -2.49 -0.59 5.92
C LEU A 395 -3.95 -1.06 5.90
N ILE A 396 -4.90 -0.12 5.80
CA ILE A 396 -6.34 -0.44 5.71
C ILE A 396 -6.63 -1.23 4.44
N TYR A 397 -6.08 -0.81 3.30
CA TYR A 397 -6.26 -1.46 2.01
C TYR A 397 -5.71 -2.90 2.01
N ALA A 398 -4.50 -3.10 2.55
CA ALA A 398 -3.91 -4.42 2.72
C ALA A 398 -4.75 -5.30 3.66
N GLY A 399 -5.25 -4.74 4.76
CA GLY A 399 -6.16 -5.43 5.68
C GLY A 399 -7.47 -5.86 5.01
N LEU A 400 -8.09 -4.98 4.21
CA LEU A 400 -9.30 -5.33 3.45
C LEU A 400 -9.04 -6.37 2.35
N ILE A 401 -7.88 -6.33 1.68
CA ILE A 401 -7.49 -7.39 0.72
C ILE A 401 -7.33 -8.72 1.46
N MET A 402 -6.66 -8.73 2.60
CA MET A 402 -6.47 -9.95 3.40
C MET A 402 -7.81 -10.49 3.89
N LEU A 403 -8.71 -9.61 4.33
CA LEU A 403 -10.07 -9.96 4.72
C LEU A 403 -10.89 -10.49 3.53
N SER A 404 -10.85 -9.84 2.37
CA SER A 404 -11.60 -10.30 1.18
C SER A 404 -11.06 -11.63 0.64
N ALA A 405 -9.75 -11.87 0.73
CA ALA A 405 -9.14 -13.16 0.43
C ALA A 405 -9.59 -14.25 1.40
N LEU A 406 -9.73 -13.93 2.70
CA LEU A 406 -10.31 -14.86 3.68
C LEU A 406 -11.79 -15.13 3.39
N LEU A 407 -12.54 -14.11 2.97
CA LEU A 407 -13.93 -14.22 2.56
C LEU A 407 -14.10 -14.92 1.20
N MET A 408 -13.04 -15.31 0.51
CA MET A 408 -13.12 -16.06 -0.76
C MET A 408 -13.84 -17.41 -0.59
N PHE A 409 -13.84 -18.00 0.62
CA PHE A 409 -14.65 -19.18 0.92
C PHE A 409 -16.17 -18.93 0.79
N VAL A 410 -16.58 -17.67 0.85
CA VAL A 410 -17.93 -17.20 0.54
C VAL A 410 -17.92 -16.67 -0.89
N ILE A 411 -18.92 -17.01 -1.70
CA ILE A 411 -19.03 -16.57 -3.11
C ILE A 411 -18.92 -15.03 -3.26
N ILE A 412 -19.29 -14.28 -2.21
CA ILE A 412 -19.21 -12.81 -2.12
C ILE A 412 -17.76 -12.28 -2.12
N GLY A 413 -16.77 -13.07 -1.70
CA GLY A 413 -15.38 -12.63 -1.58
C GLY A 413 -14.71 -12.29 -2.91
N ILE A 414 -15.02 -13.01 -4.00
CA ILE A 414 -14.40 -12.81 -5.32
C ILE A 414 -14.77 -11.44 -5.93
N PRO A 415 -16.08 -11.06 -6.02
CA PRO A 415 -16.45 -9.72 -6.49
C PRO A 415 -15.85 -8.60 -5.64
N LEU A 416 -15.81 -8.78 -4.31
CA LEU A 416 -15.28 -7.78 -3.39
C LEU A 416 -13.77 -7.57 -3.57
N LEU A 417 -13.00 -8.66 -3.72
CA LEU A 417 -11.57 -8.59 -4.00
C LEU A 417 -11.30 -7.87 -5.32
N PHE A 418 -12.04 -8.22 -6.38
CA PHE A 418 -11.88 -7.58 -7.69
C PHE A 418 -12.18 -6.08 -7.64
N LEU A 419 -13.27 -5.68 -6.98
CA LEU A 419 -13.61 -4.27 -6.76
C LEU A 419 -12.49 -3.52 -6.03
N LEU A 420 -11.92 -4.15 -4.98
CA LEU A 420 -10.83 -3.53 -4.23
C LEU A 420 -9.56 -3.38 -5.08
N LEU A 421 -9.21 -4.37 -5.88
CA LEU A 421 -8.07 -4.29 -6.80
C LEU A 421 -8.24 -3.12 -7.78
N MET A 422 -9.44 -2.99 -8.37
CA MET A 422 -9.74 -1.86 -9.25
C MET A 422 -9.62 -0.51 -8.53
N ALA A 423 -10.19 -0.38 -7.32
CA ALA A 423 -10.10 0.84 -6.54
C ALA A 423 -8.64 1.21 -6.22
N GLY A 424 -7.81 0.25 -5.84
CA GLY A 424 -6.38 0.47 -5.58
C GLY A 424 -5.61 0.90 -6.81
N ILE A 425 -5.90 0.32 -7.97
CA ILE A 425 -5.31 0.72 -9.26
C ILE A 425 -5.66 2.18 -9.58
N VAL A 426 -6.93 2.56 -9.47
CA VAL A 426 -7.39 3.94 -9.73
C VAL A 426 -6.72 4.95 -8.80
N LEU A 427 -6.64 4.66 -7.49
CA LEU A 427 -5.96 5.50 -6.51
C LEU A 427 -4.48 5.68 -6.85
N LYS A 428 -3.80 4.58 -7.18
CA LYS A 428 -2.37 4.59 -7.51
C LYS A 428 -2.08 5.37 -8.79
N ILE A 429 -2.92 5.19 -9.82
CA ILE A 429 -2.79 5.90 -11.10
C ILE A 429 -2.96 7.41 -10.90
N PHE A 430 -4.07 7.84 -10.29
CA PHE A 430 -4.33 9.27 -10.08
C PHE A 430 -3.26 9.92 -9.19
N GLY A 431 -2.94 9.30 -8.05
CA GLY A 431 -1.93 9.80 -7.12
C GLY A 431 -0.53 9.86 -7.74
N GLY A 432 -0.16 8.84 -8.52
CA GLY A 432 1.10 8.79 -9.25
C GLY A 432 1.21 9.90 -10.30
N THR A 433 0.13 10.21 -11.01
CA THR A 433 0.08 11.32 -11.97
C THR A 433 0.23 12.68 -11.27
N ALA A 434 -0.42 12.90 -10.12
CA ALA A 434 -0.28 14.13 -9.34
C ALA A 434 1.15 14.34 -8.82
N ILE A 435 1.81 13.28 -8.33
CA ILE A 435 3.21 13.33 -7.90
C ILE A 435 4.14 13.57 -9.08
N SER A 436 3.90 12.90 -10.21
CA SER A 436 4.68 13.12 -11.43
C SER A 436 4.58 14.58 -11.88
N TYR A 437 3.38 15.17 -11.90
CA TYR A 437 3.22 16.59 -12.17
C TYR A 437 4.00 17.47 -11.17
N PHE A 438 3.93 17.18 -9.88
CA PHE A 438 4.65 17.93 -8.85
C PHE A 438 6.18 17.92 -9.06
N PHE A 439 6.77 16.77 -9.39
CA PHE A 439 8.20 16.66 -9.68
C PHE A 439 8.57 17.38 -10.98
N GLY A 440 7.75 17.26 -12.02
CA GLY A 440 7.93 17.96 -13.29
C GLY A 440 7.86 19.48 -13.14
N GLU A 441 6.90 19.97 -12.35
CA GLU A 441 6.79 21.39 -12.06
C GLU A 441 7.98 21.89 -11.24
N SER A 442 8.42 21.11 -10.24
CA SER A 442 9.54 21.50 -9.37
C SER A 442 10.85 21.63 -10.15
N ILE A 443 11.11 20.75 -11.13
CA ILE A 443 12.31 20.84 -11.97
C ILE A 443 12.22 21.96 -13.02
N LEU A 444 11.05 22.16 -13.65
CA LEU A 444 10.87 23.24 -14.62
C LEU A 444 10.99 24.63 -13.97
N ARG A 445 10.51 24.78 -12.73
CA ARG A 445 10.72 25.99 -11.92
C ARG A 445 12.19 26.19 -11.58
N ALA A 446 12.89 25.13 -11.19
CA ALA A 446 14.33 25.19 -10.88
C ALA A 446 15.18 25.58 -12.11
N LEU A 447 14.77 25.18 -13.32
CA LEU A 447 15.38 25.57 -14.59
C LEU A 447 15.00 26.98 -15.07
N GLY A 448 14.18 27.73 -14.30
CA GLY A 448 13.84 29.12 -14.62
C GLY A 448 12.82 29.29 -15.75
N VAL A 449 12.07 28.25 -16.10
CA VAL A 449 11.07 28.31 -17.18
C VAL A 449 9.89 29.20 -16.76
N LYS A 450 9.83 30.43 -17.30
CA LYS A 450 8.77 31.42 -16.96
C LYS A 450 7.38 31.05 -17.49
N LYS A 451 7.30 30.38 -18.64
CA LYS A 451 6.04 29.90 -19.23
C LYS A 451 5.91 28.40 -19.02
N MET A 452 5.05 28.00 -18.09
CA MET A 452 4.81 26.59 -17.83
C MET A 452 4.25 25.91 -19.10
N PRO A 453 4.85 24.82 -19.57
CA PRO A 453 4.27 24.01 -20.64
C PRO A 453 2.94 23.40 -20.18
N SER A 454 2.20 22.78 -21.11
CA SER A 454 0.92 22.16 -20.77
C SER A 454 1.05 21.13 -19.63
N ILE A 455 -0.04 20.94 -18.89
CA ILE A 455 -0.09 20.05 -17.71
C ILE A 455 0.40 18.64 -18.05
N ILE A 456 0.07 18.16 -19.26
CA ILE A 456 0.47 16.86 -19.79
C ILE A 456 2.00 16.77 -19.90
N TRP A 457 2.65 17.73 -20.54
CA TRP A 457 4.12 17.72 -20.70
C TRP A 457 4.84 17.83 -19.36
N THR A 458 4.31 18.63 -18.45
CA THR A 458 4.86 18.75 -17.09
C THR A 458 4.78 17.41 -16.35
N ALA A 459 3.65 16.71 -16.41
CA ALA A 459 3.48 15.39 -15.80
C ALA A 459 4.37 14.32 -16.44
N VAL A 460 4.54 14.35 -17.77
CA VAL A 460 5.43 13.43 -18.49
C VAL A 460 6.89 13.62 -18.08
N ILE A 461 7.38 14.86 -18.05
CA ILE A 461 8.75 15.16 -17.62
C ILE A 461 8.99 14.67 -16.21
N GLY A 462 8.05 14.92 -15.29
CA GLY A 462 8.20 14.46 -13.92
C GLY A 462 8.06 12.95 -13.77
N LEU A 463 7.27 12.27 -14.61
CA LEU A 463 7.21 10.80 -14.64
C LEU A 463 8.55 10.21 -15.07
N ILE A 464 9.18 10.76 -16.12
CA ILE A 464 10.51 10.33 -16.58
C ILE A 464 11.54 10.52 -15.45
N LEU A 465 11.48 11.65 -14.74
CA LEU A 465 12.35 11.92 -13.60
C LEU A 465 12.15 10.85 -12.50
N VAL A 466 10.90 10.64 -12.07
CA VAL A 466 10.56 9.64 -11.05
C VAL A 466 10.99 8.24 -11.45
N ALA A 467 10.81 7.87 -12.73
CA ALA A 467 11.23 6.58 -13.25
C ALA A 467 12.76 6.41 -13.23
N PHE A 468 13.49 7.47 -13.58
CA PHE A 468 14.95 7.48 -13.56
C PHE A 468 15.52 7.31 -12.15
N LEU A 469 14.97 8.04 -11.16
CA LEU A 469 15.29 7.83 -9.75
C LEU A 469 14.92 6.43 -9.26
N GLY A 470 13.85 5.85 -9.81
CA GLY A 470 13.39 4.49 -9.50
C GLY A 470 14.25 3.36 -10.09
N LEU A 471 15.19 3.64 -10.99
CA LEU A 471 16.08 2.64 -11.61
C LEU A 471 17.25 2.23 -10.70
N ILE A 472 17.56 3.03 -9.67
CA ILE A 472 18.64 2.71 -8.73
C ILE A 472 18.22 1.50 -7.88
N PRO A 473 18.96 0.37 -7.84
CA PRO A 473 18.47 -0.88 -7.24
C PRO A 473 18.05 -0.76 -5.76
N VAL A 474 18.87 -0.10 -4.93
CA VAL A 474 18.62 0.05 -3.49
C VAL A 474 17.85 1.33 -3.18
N ALA A 475 18.32 2.47 -3.68
CA ALA A 475 17.67 3.76 -3.45
C ALA A 475 16.29 3.86 -4.11
N GLY A 476 16.13 3.26 -5.29
CA GLY A 476 14.87 3.21 -6.02
C GLY A 476 13.79 2.41 -5.30
N LEU A 477 14.14 1.39 -4.51
CA LEU A 477 13.17 0.66 -3.71
C LEU A 477 12.58 1.55 -2.62
N ILE A 478 13.43 2.23 -1.84
CA ILE A 478 13.00 3.17 -0.79
C ILE A 478 12.20 4.32 -1.43
N PHE A 479 12.71 4.89 -2.51
CA PHE A 479 12.06 6.00 -3.23
C PHE A 479 10.68 5.59 -3.78
N SER A 480 10.57 4.42 -4.41
CA SER A 480 9.30 3.91 -4.93
C SER A 480 8.26 3.62 -3.83
N LEU A 481 8.71 3.18 -2.65
CA LEU A 481 7.85 3.00 -1.49
C LEU A 481 7.29 4.35 -1.02
N VAL A 482 8.15 5.37 -0.88
CA VAL A 482 7.72 6.73 -0.49
C VAL A 482 6.74 7.32 -1.51
N ILE A 483 7.02 7.17 -2.81
CA ILE A 483 6.09 7.62 -3.86
C ILE A 483 4.78 6.87 -3.79
N SER A 484 4.81 5.55 -3.59
CA SER A 484 3.57 4.76 -3.47
C SER A 484 2.72 5.23 -2.30
N LEU A 485 3.33 5.48 -1.14
CA LEU A 485 2.65 6.05 0.02
C LEU A 485 2.05 7.41 -0.31
N ALA A 486 2.85 8.30 -0.90
CA ALA A 486 2.38 9.62 -1.29
C ALA A 486 1.23 9.53 -2.32
N SER A 487 1.26 8.59 -3.28
CA SER A 487 0.22 8.46 -4.32
C SER A 487 -1.14 8.18 -3.68
N PHE A 488 -1.22 7.20 -2.78
CA PHE A 488 -2.45 6.90 -2.05
C PHE A 488 -2.87 8.08 -1.16
N GLY A 489 -1.91 8.71 -0.48
CA GLY A 489 -2.14 9.85 0.40
C GLY A 489 -2.74 11.05 -0.33
N VAL A 490 -2.19 11.43 -1.48
CA VAL A 490 -2.65 12.56 -2.31
C VAL A 490 -4.05 12.28 -2.83
N ALA A 491 -4.27 11.10 -3.42
CA ALA A 491 -5.56 10.74 -3.99
C ALA A 491 -6.69 10.81 -2.95
N LEU A 492 -6.46 10.26 -1.75
CA LEU A 492 -7.46 10.23 -0.69
C LEU A 492 -7.65 11.58 0.01
N ARG A 493 -6.56 12.27 0.36
CA ARG A 493 -6.64 13.56 1.06
C ARG A 493 -7.33 14.61 0.21
N THR A 494 -7.06 14.62 -1.10
CA THR A 494 -7.63 15.59 -2.03
C THR A 494 -8.96 15.14 -2.63
N ARG A 495 -9.41 13.91 -2.31
CA ARG A 495 -10.59 13.25 -2.88
C ARG A 495 -10.59 13.32 -4.42
N PHE A 496 -9.50 12.85 -5.03
CA PHE A 496 -9.26 12.97 -6.47
C PHE A 496 -9.24 14.43 -6.99
N GLY A 497 -8.72 15.36 -6.18
CA GLY A 497 -8.62 16.77 -6.55
C GLY A 497 -9.96 17.52 -6.66
N THR A 498 -11.02 17.04 -6.00
CA THR A 498 -12.37 17.62 -6.08
C THR A 498 -12.67 18.66 -5.00
N LEU A 499 -11.87 18.74 -3.93
CA LEU A 499 -12.06 19.70 -2.84
C LEU A 499 -11.54 21.10 -3.20
N ASP A 500 -12.17 21.76 -4.16
CA ASP A 500 -12.29 23.23 -4.05
C ASP A 500 -13.33 23.50 -2.95
N ASN A 501 -13.06 24.48 -2.08
CA ASN A 501 -14.06 24.99 -1.14
C ASN A 501 -15.27 25.49 -1.94
N TRP A 502 -16.29 24.64 -2.11
CA TRP A 502 -17.55 25.05 -2.71
C TRP A 502 -18.22 26.19 -1.89
N PHE A 503 -17.83 26.32 -0.62
CA PHE A 503 -18.32 27.31 0.34
C PHE A 503 -17.48 28.58 0.51
N SER A 504 -16.33 28.74 -0.15
CA SER A 504 -15.49 29.96 0.01
C SER A 504 -15.57 30.90 -1.19
N ARG A 505 -16.77 31.17 -1.69
CA ARG A 505 -17.06 32.42 -2.40
C ARG A 505 -17.81 33.34 -1.44
N HIS A 506 -17.05 34.13 -0.68
CA HIS A 506 -17.48 35.43 -0.17
C HIS A 506 -16.41 36.43 -0.62
#